data_AF-A0A081S1A5-F1
#
_entry.id   AF-A0A081S1A5-F1
#
_cell.length_a   1.000
_cell.length_b   1.000
_cell.length_c   1.000
_cell.angle_alpha   90.00
_cell.angle_beta   90.00
_cell.angle_gamma   90.00
#
_symmetry.space_group_name_H-M   'P 1'
#
loop_
_entity.id
_entity.type
_entity.pdbx_description
1 polymer ?
#
loop_
_entity_poly.entity_id
_entity_poly.type
_entity_poly.pdbx_seq_one_letter_code
_entity_poly.pdbx_strand_id
1 'polypeptide(L)'
;MADKILADIYGRGWAFPPQFSIKDNAHPETQSGVIMAEGAEHVRQNMKILFLTEPGERIMREDYGCGLNDYMFENISDELMARIQTRIEERVLRYEPRAEVTEIQVNQGTDLLNTLHVQVTYTLRGSEISLQIEGILEIGEGPIRVIL
;
A
#
# COMPACT_ATOMS: atom_id res chain seq x y z
N MET A 1 -20.87 -11.78 -8.27
CA MET A 1 -21.52 -10.67 -9.02
C MET A 1 -20.96 -9.33 -8.55
N ALA A 2 -20.85 -9.10 -7.24
CA ALA A 2 -20.19 -7.92 -6.67
C ALA A 2 -18.72 -7.75 -7.12
N ASP A 3 -17.91 -8.83 -7.09
CA ASP A 3 -16.50 -8.74 -7.49
C ASP A 3 -16.29 -8.30 -8.94
N LYS A 4 -17.20 -8.72 -9.83
CA LYS A 4 -17.14 -8.33 -11.24
C LYS A 4 -17.44 -6.85 -11.44
N ILE A 5 -18.39 -6.30 -10.69
CA ILE A 5 -18.70 -4.86 -10.69
C ILE A 5 -17.51 -4.06 -10.17
N LEU A 6 -16.88 -4.53 -9.08
CA LEU A 6 -15.67 -3.88 -8.55
C LEU A 6 -14.52 -3.93 -9.57
N ALA A 7 -14.33 -5.05 -10.25
CA ALA A 7 -13.33 -5.19 -11.31
C ALA A 7 -13.60 -4.24 -12.50
N ASP A 8 -14.85 -4.01 -12.85
CA ASP A 8 -15.22 -3.07 -13.93
C ASP A 8 -14.97 -1.59 -13.52
N ILE A 9 -15.19 -1.24 -12.23
CA ILE A 9 -15.01 0.13 -11.71
C ILE A 9 -13.54 0.45 -11.42
N TYR A 10 -12.83 -0.43 -10.68
CA TYR A 10 -11.46 -0.19 -10.22
C TYR A 10 -10.40 -0.84 -11.12
N GLY A 11 -10.83 -1.54 -12.16
CA GLY A 11 -9.99 -2.14 -13.17
C GLY A 11 -9.25 -3.39 -12.70
N ARG A 12 -8.31 -3.81 -13.54
CA ARG A 12 -7.49 -4.99 -13.34
C ARG A 12 -6.04 -4.68 -13.66
N GLY A 13 -5.12 -5.20 -12.85
CA GLY A 13 -3.68 -5.01 -12.99
C GLY A 13 -2.93 -6.29 -12.65
N TRP A 14 -1.63 -6.29 -12.90
CA TRP A 14 -0.78 -7.40 -12.48
C TRP A 14 -0.74 -7.45 -10.96
N ALA A 15 -0.82 -8.66 -10.40
CA ALA A 15 -0.71 -8.81 -8.96
C ALA A 15 0.71 -8.46 -8.48
N PHE A 16 0.81 -7.94 -7.25
CA PHE A 16 2.06 -7.71 -6.56
C PHE A 16 2.16 -8.57 -5.30
N PRO A 17 3.21 -9.42 -5.15
CA PRO A 17 4.32 -9.63 -6.09
C PRO A 17 3.90 -10.27 -7.43
N PRO A 18 4.57 -9.95 -8.56
CA PRO A 18 4.27 -10.56 -9.86
C PRO A 18 4.45 -12.07 -9.85
N GLN A 19 3.42 -12.80 -10.26
CA GLN A 19 3.40 -14.26 -10.31
C GLN A 19 2.92 -14.72 -11.67
N PHE A 20 3.54 -15.78 -12.17
CA PHE A 20 3.21 -16.40 -13.44
C PHE A 20 2.81 -17.85 -13.22
N SER A 21 1.66 -18.24 -13.74
CA SER A 21 1.19 -19.62 -13.75
C SER A 21 1.39 -20.21 -15.14
N ILE A 22 1.83 -21.47 -15.19
CA ILE A 22 1.88 -22.27 -16.41
C ILE A 22 0.88 -23.42 -16.22
N LYS A 23 0.08 -23.66 -17.25
CA LYS A 23 -0.87 -24.77 -17.27
C LYS A 23 -0.11 -26.08 -17.39
N ASP A 24 -0.19 -26.88 -16.34
CA ASP A 24 0.43 -28.19 -16.26
C ASP A 24 -0.64 -29.28 -16.26
N ASN A 25 -0.30 -30.48 -16.75
CA ASN A 25 -1.23 -31.63 -16.78
C ASN A 25 -1.67 -32.07 -15.37
N ALA A 26 -0.98 -31.62 -14.32
CA ALA A 26 -1.30 -31.90 -12.93
C ALA A 26 -2.41 -30.98 -12.35
N HIS A 27 -2.59 -29.77 -12.90
CA HIS A 27 -3.59 -28.79 -12.45
C HIS A 27 -4.31 -28.17 -13.67
N PRO A 28 -5.19 -28.93 -14.33
CA PRO A 28 -5.82 -28.53 -15.59
C PRO A 28 -6.70 -27.27 -15.50
N GLU A 29 -7.11 -26.87 -14.30
CA GLU A 29 -7.87 -25.66 -13.97
C GLU A 29 -7.04 -24.37 -14.02
N THR A 30 -5.71 -24.48 -13.90
CA THR A 30 -4.82 -23.32 -13.88
C THR A 30 -4.62 -22.79 -15.29
N GLN A 31 -5.01 -21.54 -15.53
CA GLN A 31 -4.74 -20.85 -16.80
C GLN A 31 -3.27 -20.42 -16.86
N SER A 32 -2.62 -20.63 -18.01
CA SER A 32 -1.29 -20.06 -18.26
C SER A 32 -1.39 -18.54 -18.37
N GLY A 33 -0.59 -17.80 -17.62
CA GLY A 33 -0.59 -16.34 -17.68
C GLY A 33 0.03 -15.67 -16.46
N VAL A 34 -0.23 -14.38 -16.35
CA VAL A 34 0.11 -13.58 -15.17
C VAL A 34 -1.07 -13.56 -14.22
N ILE A 35 -0.80 -13.67 -12.92
CA ILE A 35 -1.82 -13.51 -11.89
C ILE A 35 -2.24 -12.04 -11.84
N MET A 36 -3.55 -11.79 -11.93
CA MET A 36 -4.13 -10.46 -11.95
C MET A 36 -4.73 -10.12 -10.58
N ALA A 37 -4.57 -8.88 -10.15
CA ALA A 37 -5.37 -8.28 -9.10
C ALA A 37 -6.52 -7.48 -9.72
N GLU A 38 -7.71 -7.60 -9.14
CA GLU A 38 -8.92 -7.01 -9.69
C GLU A 38 -9.69 -6.23 -8.60
N GLY A 39 -10.40 -5.17 -9.00
CA GLY A 39 -11.33 -4.49 -8.13
C GLY A 39 -10.68 -3.86 -6.89
N ALA A 40 -11.25 -4.15 -5.71
CA ALA A 40 -10.74 -3.68 -4.42
C ALA A 40 -9.29 -4.10 -4.16
N GLU A 41 -8.94 -5.33 -4.54
CA GLU A 41 -7.59 -5.87 -4.32
C GLU A 41 -6.55 -5.16 -5.18
N HIS A 42 -6.91 -4.73 -6.39
CA HIS A 42 -6.03 -3.92 -7.24
C HIS A 42 -5.69 -2.58 -6.60
N VAL A 43 -6.66 -1.92 -5.95
CA VAL A 43 -6.43 -0.66 -5.23
C VAL A 43 -5.54 -0.89 -4.01
N ARG A 44 -5.82 -1.94 -3.21
CA ARG A 44 -5.01 -2.31 -2.04
C ARG A 44 -3.56 -2.58 -2.41
N GLN A 45 -3.32 -3.31 -3.49
CA GLN A 45 -1.96 -3.61 -3.96
C GLN A 45 -1.24 -2.36 -4.49
N ASN A 46 -1.93 -1.46 -5.18
CA ASN A 46 -1.33 -0.19 -5.60
C ASN A 46 -0.92 0.68 -4.41
N MET A 47 -1.76 0.78 -3.38
CA MET A 47 -1.43 1.46 -2.11
C MET A 47 -0.15 0.86 -1.51
N LYS A 48 -0.05 -0.47 -1.48
CA LYS A 48 1.15 -1.17 -1.02
C LYS A 48 2.39 -0.82 -1.85
N ILE A 49 2.28 -0.81 -3.18
CA ILE A 49 3.39 -0.43 -4.07
C ILE A 49 3.80 1.01 -3.80
N LEU A 50 2.85 1.94 -3.64
CA LEU A 50 3.13 3.34 -3.33
C LEU A 50 3.94 3.48 -2.02
N PHE A 51 3.52 2.78 -0.96
CA PHE A 51 4.21 2.85 0.34
C PHE A 51 5.58 2.18 0.37
N LEU A 52 5.79 1.15 -0.45
CA LEU A 52 7.07 0.46 -0.56
C LEU A 52 8.06 1.10 -1.56
N THR A 53 7.61 2.06 -2.36
CA THR A 53 8.45 2.73 -3.36
C THR A 53 8.94 4.06 -2.83
N GLU A 54 10.22 4.33 -3.02
CA GLU A 54 10.82 5.62 -2.71
C GLU A 54 10.85 6.55 -3.93
N PRO A 55 10.65 7.88 -3.74
CA PRO A 55 10.85 8.86 -4.79
C PRO A 55 12.24 8.71 -5.43
N GLY A 56 12.29 8.73 -6.76
CA GLY A 56 13.50 8.54 -7.55
C GLY A 56 13.74 7.10 -8.03
N GLU A 57 13.07 6.08 -7.47
CA GLU A 57 13.26 4.69 -7.90
C GLU A 57 12.67 4.40 -9.29
N ARG A 58 11.61 5.12 -9.68
CA ARG A 58 10.91 4.89 -10.95
C ARG A 58 11.45 5.77 -12.07
N ILE A 59 11.97 5.12 -13.11
CA ILE A 59 12.42 5.77 -14.36
C ILE A 59 11.30 6.63 -14.95
N MET A 60 11.62 7.89 -15.28
CA MET A 60 10.68 8.89 -15.82
C MET A 60 9.49 9.22 -14.91
N ARG A 61 9.53 8.82 -13.63
CA ARG A 61 8.52 9.10 -12.61
C ARG A 61 9.17 9.35 -11.25
N GLU A 62 10.10 10.30 -11.21
CA GLU A 62 10.92 10.60 -10.04
C GLU A 62 10.09 10.96 -8.80
N ASP A 63 8.96 11.65 -8.97
CA ASP A 63 8.11 12.05 -7.83
C ASP A 63 7.31 10.89 -7.20
N TYR A 64 7.22 9.73 -7.84
CA TYR A 64 6.37 8.62 -7.40
C TYR A 64 7.01 7.86 -6.24
N GLY A 65 6.22 7.61 -5.20
CA GLY A 65 6.66 6.94 -3.96
C GLY A 65 6.15 7.69 -2.74
N CYS A 66 6.11 7.04 -1.58
CA CYS A 66 5.67 7.69 -0.36
C CYS A 66 6.78 8.55 0.26
N GLY A 67 8.04 8.09 0.19
CA GLY A 67 9.18 8.80 0.76
C GLY A 67 9.23 8.65 2.27
N LEU A 68 8.93 7.45 2.78
CA LEU A 68 8.88 7.20 4.22
C LEU A 68 10.28 6.99 4.81
N ASN A 69 11.26 6.67 3.97
CA ASN A 69 12.65 6.56 4.40
C ASN A 69 13.27 7.90 4.83
N ASP A 70 12.70 9.04 4.40
CA ASP A 70 13.12 10.38 4.83
C ASP A 70 13.07 10.55 6.36
N TYR A 71 12.23 9.77 7.04
CA TYR A 71 12.00 9.83 8.49
C TYR A 71 12.85 8.85 9.30
N MET A 72 13.66 8.01 8.63
CA MET A 72 14.54 7.07 9.32
C MET A 72 15.54 7.81 10.19
N PHE A 73 15.85 7.24 11.37
CA PHE A 73 16.74 7.81 12.38
C PHE A 73 16.28 9.14 13.01
N GLU A 74 15.09 9.65 12.68
CA GLU A 74 14.50 10.77 13.42
C GLU A 74 14.07 10.33 14.83
N ASN A 75 14.02 11.27 15.78
CA ASN A 75 13.48 10.97 17.11
C ASN A 75 11.96 10.84 17.06
N ILE A 76 11.42 9.76 17.63
CA ILE A 76 9.98 9.56 17.74
C ILE A 76 9.39 10.65 18.64
N SER A 77 8.52 11.45 18.05
CA SER A 77 7.82 12.57 18.67
C SER A 77 6.46 12.74 18.01
N ASP A 78 5.54 13.45 18.67
CA ASP A 78 4.22 13.75 18.09
C ASP A 78 4.33 14.54 16.78
N GLU A 79 5.36 15.39 16.65
CA GLU A 79 5.66 16.13 15.43
C GLU A 79 6.06 15.20 14.27
N LEU A 80 6.91 14.21 14.53
CA LEU A 80 7.29 13.19 13.54
C LEU A 80 6.06 12.40 13.06
N MET A 81 5.22 11.96 14.01
CA MET A 81 4.02 11.19 13.70
C MET A 81 3.03 12.01 12.87
N ALA A 82 2.83 13.30 13.19
CA ALA A 82 2.00 14.20 12.40
C ALA A 82 2.55 14.44 10.97
N ARG A 83 3.88 14.58 10.83
CA ARG A 83 4.54 14.70 9.51
C ARG A 83 4.34 13.44 8.67
N ILE A 84 4.44 12.25 9.26
CA ILE A 84 4.20 10.97 8.58
C ILE A 84 2.73 10.87 8.12
N GLN A 85 1.78 11.21 8.99
CA GLN A 85 0.35 11.23 8.65
C GLN A 85 0.08 12.13 7.44
N THR A 86 0.55 13.38 7.51
CA THR A 86 0.40 14.36 6.42
C THR A 86 1.02 13.85 5.12
N ARG A 87 2.22 13.26 5.20
CA ARG A 87 2.89 12.68 4.03
C ARG A 87 2.07 11.59 3.37
N ILE A 88 1.58 10.63 4.16
CA ILE A 88 0.80 9.51 3.64
C ILE A 88 -0.47 10.05 2.97
N GLU A 89 -1.18 10.97 3.61
CA GLU A 89 -2.39 11.58 3.07
C GLU A 89 -2.13 12.26 1.71
N GLU A 90 -1.11 13.12 1.62
CA GLU A 90 -0.73 13.82 0.38
C GLU A 90 -0.37 12.85 -0.75
N ARG A 91 0.40 11.80 -0.43
CA ARG A 91 0.88 10.83 -1.42
C ARG A 91 -0.24 9.95 -1.94
N VAL A 92 -1.14 9.50 -1.07
CA VAL A 92 -2.32 8.72 -1.47
C VAL A 92 -3.25 9.58 -2.31
N LEU A 93 -3.53 10.81 -1.89
CA LEU A 93 -4.35 11.76 -2.65
C LEU A 93 -3.80 12.00 -4.07
N ARG A 94 -2.47 12.11 -4.21
CA ARG A 94 -1.81 12.36 -5.50
C ARG A 94 -1.74 11.13 -6.41
N TYR A 95 -1.47 9.95 -5.85
CA TYR A 95 -1.11 8.77 -6.65
C TYR A 95 -2.14 7.65 -6.66
N GLU A 96 -3.09 7.62 -5.73
CA GLU A 96 -4.14 6.60 -5.69
C GLU A 96 -5.54 7.21 -5.42
N PRO A 97 -6.08 8.00 -6.37
CA PRO A 97 -7.33 8.75 -6.19
C PRO A 97 -8.60 7.88 -6.11
N ARG A 98 -8.46 6.55 -6.24
CA ARG A 98 -9.53 5.57 -6.05
C ARG A 98 -9.73 5.21 -4.57
N ALA A 99 -8.73 5.45 -3.72
CA ALA A 99 -8.81 5.29 -2.28
C ALA A 99 -8.99 6.67 -1.63
N GLU A 100 -10.07 6.84 -0.88
CA GLU A 100 -10.32 8.03 -0.08
C GLU A 100 -9.93 7.73 1.37
N VAL A 101 -8.85 8.34 1.84
CA VAL A 101 -8.35 8.11 3.20
C VAL A 101 -9.34 8.71 4.20
N THR A 102 -9.81 7.90 5.14
CA THR A 102 -10.73 8.32 6.19
C THR A 102 -10.02 8.54 7.52
N GLU A 103 -8.97 7.77 7.79
CA GLU A 103 -8.23 7.85 9.04
C GLU A 103 -6.79 7.34 8.85
N ILE A 104 -5.82 8.02 9.47
CA ILE A 104 -4.44 7.56 9.59
C ILE A 104 -4.07 7.56 11.06
N GLN A 105 -3.72 6.39 11.58
CA GLN A 105 -3.20 6.23 12.93
C GLN A 105 -1.71 5.90 12.87
N VAL A 106 -0.90 6.64 13.62
CA VAL A 106 0.53 6.38 13.77
C VAL A 106 0.83 6.29 15.25
N ASN A 107 1.22 5.10 15.70
CA ASN A 107 1.46 4.81 17.11
C ASN A 107 2.85 4.20 17.31
N GLN A 108 3.54 4.58 18.38
CA GLN A 108 4.79 3.93 18.76
C GLN A 108 4.52 2.50 19.25
N GLY A 109 5.34 1.55 18.80
CA GLY A 109 5.27 0.16 19.24
C GLY A 109 5.57 0.03 20.73
N THR A 110 4.76 -0.76 21.43
CA THR A 110 4.95 -1.04 22.87
C THR A 110 6.13 -1.97 23.13
N ASP A 111 6.39 -2.89 22.20
CA ASP A 111 7.40 -3.94 22.36
C ASP A 111 8.77 -3.48 21.86
N LEU A 112 8.79 -2.68 20.78
CA LEU A 112 9.98 -2.13 20.16
C LEU A 112 9.86 -0.60 20.10
N LEU A 113 10.54 0.09 21.01
CA LEU A 113 10.47 1.55 21.15
C LEU A 113 10.98 2.32 19.92
N ASN A 114 11.70 1.67 19.01
CA ASN A 114 12.21 2.26 17.76
C ASN A 114 11.26 2.04 16.57
N THR A 115 10.03 1.61 16.81
CA THR A 115 9.09 1.19 15.77
C THR A 115 7.82 2.03 15.81
N LEU A 116 7.32 2.41 14.63
CA LEU A 116 6.02 3.05 14.45
C LEU A 116 5.08 2.10 13.70
N HIS A 117 3.91 1.86 14.28
CA HIS A 117 2.79 1.19 13.64
C HIS A 117 1.94 2.22 12.92
N VAL A 118 1.78 2.04 11.62
CA VAL A 118 1.00 2.91 10.75
C VAL A 118 -0.20 2.12 10.26
N GLN A 119 -1.39 2.64 10.50
CA GLN A 119 -2.64 2.10 10.02
C GLN A 119 -3.35 3.16 9.18
N VAL A 120 -3.67 2.82 7.94
CA VAL A 120 -4.42 3.68 7.03
C VAL A 120 -5.77 3.04 6.75
N THR A 121 -6.83 3.69 7.20
CA THR A 121 -8.21 3.34 6.88
C THR A 121 -8.67 4.18 5.70
N TYR A 122 -9.25 3.54 4.69
CA TYR A 122 -9.73 4.21 3.48
C TYR A 122 -11.01 3.57 2.95
N THR A 123 -11.83 4.39 2.29
CA THR A 123 -13.00 3.93 1.54
C THR A 123 -12.69 3.89 0.06
N LEU A 124 -13.27 2.93 -0.64
CA LEU A 124 -13.18 2.90 -2.10
C LEU A 124 -14.11 3.97 -2.67
N ARG A 125 -13.57 4.87 -3.49
CA ARG A 125 -14.29 6.03 -4.00
C ARG A 125 -15.53 5.62 -4.80
N GLY A 126 -16.70 6.08 -4.38
CA GLY A 126 -17.98 5.72 -4.99
C GLY A 126 -18.57 4.42 -4.45
N SER A 127 -18.11 3.95 -3.30
CA SER A 127 -18.57 2.77 -2.59
C SER A 127 -18.58 3.01 -1.08
N GLU A 128 -19.35 2.21 -0.34
CA GLU A 128 -19.36 2.17 1.13
C GLU A 128 -18.38 1.12 1.69
N ILE A 129 -17.51 0.57 0.83
CA ILE A 129 -16.51 -0.43 1.23
C ILE A 129 -15.34 0.29 1.89
N SER A 130 -15.21 0.12 3.20
CA SER A 130 -14.06 0.54 3.99
C SER A 130 -13.04 -0.59 4.09
N LEU A 131 -11.77 -0.26 3.90
CA LEU A 131 -10.62 -1.16 3.96
C LEU A 131 -9.54 -0.54 4.83
N GLN A 132 -8.60 -1.39 5.25
CA GLN A 132 -7.49 -1.00 6.10
C GLN A 132 -6.20 -1.61 5.56
N ILE A 133 -5.11 -0.85 5.67
CA ILE A 133 -3.75 -1.33 5.41
C ILE A 133 -2.86 -0.94 6.57
N GLU A 134 -2.05 -1.89 7.01
CA GLU A 134 -1.16 -1.75 8.15
C GLU A 134 0.30 -1.89 7.71
N GLY A 135 1.16 -1.13 8.36
CA GLY A 135 2.60 -1.16 8.11
C GLY A 135 3.39 -0.86 9.37
N ILE A 136 4.63 -1.32 9.35
CA ILE A 136 5.60 -1.10 10.41
C ILE A 136 6.77 -0.31 9.81
N LEU A 137 7.06 0.83 10.43
CA LEU A 137 8.23 1.65 10.13
C LEU A 137 9.25 1.49 11.27
N GLU A 138 10.37 0.85 10.97
CA GLU A 138 11.50 0.69 11.88
C GLU A 138 12.40 1.92 11.76
N ILE A 139 12.38 2.80 12.77
CA ILE A 139 13.12 4.08 12.77
C ILE A 139 14.60 3.88 13.17
N GLY A 140 14.88 2.84 13.96
CA GLY A 140 16.21 2.60 14.55
C GLY A 140 17.13 1.62 13.81
N GLU A 141 16.59 0.72 12.99
CA GLU A 141 17.36 -0.27 12.22
C GLU A 141 16.63 -0.57 10.90
N GLY A 142 17.36 -0.59 9.77
CA GLY A 142 16.94 -1.28 8.53
C GLY A 142 15.61 -0.86 7.86
N PRO A 143 15.26 -1.44 6.69
CA PRO A 143 14.17 -0.94 5.84
C PRO A 143 12.76 -1.26 6.36
N ILE A 144 11.78 -0.46 5.88
CA ILE A 144 10.34 -0.53 6.18
C ILE A 144 9.73 -1.90 5.89
N ARG A 145 8.84 -2.38 6.79
CA ARG A 145 8.08 -3.63 6.60
C ARG A 145 6.58 -3.35 6.60
N VAL A 146 5.94 -3.46 5.45
CA VAL A 146 4.47 -3.47 5.35
C VAL A 146 3.96 -4.88 5.62
N ILE A 147 3.16 -5.05 6.68
CA ILE A 147 2.55 -6.35 7.04
C ILE A 147 1.33 -6.59 6.13
N LEU A 148 1.16 -7.85 5.71
CA LEU A 148 0.16 -8.31 4.75
C LEU A 148 -1.12 -8.81 5.43
#